data_AF-A0A078I8D7-F1
#
_entry.id   AF-A0A078I8D7-F1
#
_cell.length_a   1.000
_cell.length_b   1.000
_cell.length_c   1.000
_cell.angle_alpha   90.00
_cell.angle_beta   90.00
_cell.angle_gamma   90.00
#
_symmetry.space_group_name_H-M   'P 1'
#
loop_
_entity.id
_entity.type
_entity.pdbx_description
1 polymer ?
#
loop_
_entity_poly.entity_id
_entity_poly.type
_entity_poly.pdbx_seq_one_letter_code
_entity_poly.pdbx_strand_id
1 'polypeptide(L)'
;MCSNIRSGQLSDWITDSCRGSVSIILGGLNPQLADIIEDMQPEIMESEGNDTIVDLVNVKLGCYYELVVTSYSGLHRYRMGDVLQVTGFYNSAPQFKFIRRQNVVLSVYLEATMEEDLLNAVTNATQLLKSSDIMLRDFTCYPHISTVPGHYVLYWELKGNNNDDINELIDTNVLMECCSVVEESLDALYRKFRSKDGSTGALEIRVVQQGTFDSLMEYFIAQGASIGQYKTPRCIKSSAALELLENRVTARFFSDKLPHVDTLVCVNGRPTSIFSQINAISRMIL
;
A
#
# COMPACT_ATOMS: atom_id res chain seq x y z
N MET A 1 28.06 12.79 -0.89
CA MET A 1 28.16 11.62 -1.80
C MET A 1 29.01 11.92 -3.02
N CYS A 2 28.66 12.90 -3.87
CA CYS A 2 29.46 13.25 -5.07
C CYS A 2 30.92 13.61 -4.73
N SER A 3 31.17 14.32 -3.63
CA SER A 3 32.53 14.57 -3.13
C SER A 3 33.34 13.30 -2.79
N ASN A 4 32.72 12.27 -2.21
CA ASN A 4 33.39 11.00 -1.89
C ASN A 4 33.63 10.14 -3.13
N ILE A 5 32.70 10.14 -4.08
CA ILE A 5 32.85 9.48 -5.39
C ILE A 5 33.95 10.19 -6.19
N ARG A 6 33.95 11.52 -6.19
CA ARG A 6 34.95 12.35 -6.90
C ARG A 6 36.36 12.17 -6.36
N SER A 7 36.52 12.07 -5.04
CA SER A 7 37.83 11.93 -4.38
C SER A 7 38.26 10.48 -4.15
N GLY A 8 37.33 9.52 -4.24
CA GLY A 8 37.56 8.13 -3.82
C GLY A 8 37.79 7.98 -2.30
N GLN A 9 37.61 9.04 -1.51
CA GLN A 9 37.84 9.05 -0.08
C GLN A 9 36.52 9.16 0.68
N LEU A 10 36.37 8.30 1.68
CA LEU A 10 35.23 8.31 2.59
C LEU A 10 35.39 9.44 3.60
N SER A 11 34.30 10.19 3.82
CA SER A 11 34.27 11.21 4.85
C SER A 11 34.50 10.61 6.24
N ASP A 12 35.13 11.37 7.12
CA ASP A 12 35.63 10.88 8.42
C ASP A 12 34.53 10.48 9.42
N TRP A 13 33.27 10.84 9.15
CA TRP A 13 32.11 10.41 9.95
C TRP A 13 31.65 8.97 9.65
N ILE A 14 32.22 8.31 8.63
CA ILE A 14 31.94 6.90 8.32
C ILE A 14 32.82 6.00 9.21
N THR A 15 32.20 5.32 10.16
CA THR A 15 32.85 4.48 11.18
C THR A 15 33.60 3.28 10.57
N ASP A 16 34.68 2.87 11.23
CA ASP A 16 35.64 1.88 10.74
C ASP A 16 35.03 0.53 10.35
N SER A 17 33.96 0.06 11.02
CA SER A 17 33.38 -1.25 10.74
C SER A 17 32.78 -1.36 9.32
N CYS A 18 32.42 -0.24 8.70
CA CYS A 18 31.82 -0.20 7.36
C CYS A 18 32.79 0.38 6.32
N ARG A 19 33.87 1.03 6.75
CA ARG A 19 34.77 1.80 5.90
C ARG A 19 35.43 0.95 4.81
N GLY A 20 35.84 -0.28 5.16
CA GLY A 20 36.42 -1.23 4.21
C GLY A 20 35.44 -1.63 3.10
N SER A 21 34.22 -2.01 3.46
CA SER A 21 33.18 -2.39 2.49
C SER A 21 32.79 -1.21 1.59
N VAL A 22 32.62 -0.02 2.14
CA VAL A 22 32.26 1.17 1.35
C VAL A 22 33.42 1.61 0.47
N SER A 23 34.68 1.47 0.90
CA SER A 23 35.85 1.80 0.08
C SER A 23 36.00 0.87 -1.13
N ILE A 24 35.65 -0.41 -0.97
CA ILE A 24 35.64 -1.38 -2.09
C ILE A 24 34.52 -1.03 -3.08
N ILE A 25 33.35 -0.62 -2.57
CA ILE A 25 32.19 -0.25 -3.40
C ILE A 25 32.45 1.05 -4.18
N LEU A 26 33.13 2.03 -3.58
CA LEU A 26 33.52 3.25 -4.29
C LEU A 26 34.49 2.98 -5.44
N GLY A 27 35.27 1.90 -5.37
CA GLY A 27 36.10 1.43 -6.48
C GLY A 27 37.25 2.37 -6.90
N GLY A 28 37.49 3.46 -6.17
CA GLY A 28 38.49 4.49 -6.47
C GLY A 28 37.87 5.86 -6.74
N LEU A 29 38.69 6.83 -7.16
CA LEU A 29 38.23 8.17 -7.54
C LEU A 29 37.53 8.13 -8.90
N ASN A 30 36.31 8.65 -8.96
CA ASN A 30 35.49 8.68 -10.17
C ASN A 30 34.79 10.04 -10.36
N PRO A 31 35.55 11.09 -10.74
CA PRO A 31 35.03 12.44 -10.90
C PRO A 31 33.97 12.54 -12.01
N GLN A 32 34.11 11.79 -13.10
CA GLN A 32 33.14 11.80 -14.20
C GLN A 32 31.78 11.26 -13.77
N LEU A 33 31.73 10.21 -12.96
CA LEU A 33 30.49 9.70 -12.39
C LEU A 33 29.86 10.70 -11.42
N ALA A 34 30.68 11.42 -10.64
CA ALA A 34 30.19 12.48 -9.76
C ALA A 34 29.56 13.64 -10.55
N ASP A 35 30.19 14.05 -11.65
CA ASP A 35 29.66 15.07 -12.57
C ASP A 35 28.33 14.63 -13.20
N ILE A 36 28.25 13.38 -13.68
CA ILE A 36 27.03 12.80 -14.26
C ILE A 36 25.88 12.72 -13.23
N ILE A 37 26.18 12.40 -11.97
CA ILE A 37 25.19 12.38 -10.89
C ILE A 37 24.71 13.79 -10.53
N GLU A 38 25.59 14.79 -10.60
CA GLU A 38 25.23 16.20 -10.39
C GLU A 38 24.37 16.73 -11.55
N ASP A 39 24.67 16.34 -12.78
CA ASP A 39 23.96 16.76 -14.00
C ASP A 39 22.59 16.08 -14.18
N MET A 40 22.36 14.94 -13.49
CA MET A 40 21.11 14.18 -13.52
C MET A 40 20.03 14.67 -12.54
N GLN A 41 20.13 15.87 -11.94
CA GLN A 41 19.01 16.44 -11.18
C GLN A 41 17.86 16.81 -12.14
N PRO A 42 16.71 16.11 -12.15
CA PRO A 42 15.58 16.51 -12.97
C PRO A 42 14.89 17.71 -12.30
N GLU A 43 14.48 18.70 -13.10
CA GLU A 43 13.46 19.68 -12.70
C GLU A 43 12.18 18.91 -12.33
N ILE A 44 11.80 18.91 -11.05
CA ILE A 44 10.55 18.30 -10.57
C ILE A 44 9.51 19.42 -10.42
N MET A 45 8.37 19.25 -11.09
CA MET A 45 7.17 20.07 -10.88
C MET A 45 6.65 19.89 -9.45
N GLU A 46 6.55 20.99 -8.71
CA GLU A 46 6.10 21.06 -7.33
C GLU A 46 4.59 20.79 -7.18
N SER A 47 4.21 20.03 -6.15
CA SER A 47 2.87 20.09 -5.55
C SER A 47 3.01 20.58 -4.10
N GLU A 48 2.25 21.61 -3.74
CA GLU A 48 2.38 22.35 -2.48
C GLU A 48 2.16 21.49 -1.22
N GLY A 49 3.26 21.17 -0.55
CA GLY A 49 3.34 20.70 0.81
C GLY A 49 4.81 20.63 1.17
N ASN A 50 5.30 21.56 2.01
CA ASN A 50 6.73 21.85 2.27
C ASN A 50 7.67 20.63 2.09
N ASP A 51 8.14 20.41 0.85
CA ASP A 51 8.79 19.16 0.38
C ASP A 51 10.28 19.12 0.79
N THR A 52 10.53 19.65 1.98
CA THR A 52 11.86 19.80 2.57
C THR A 52 12.37 18.46 3.06
N ILE A 53 13.26 17.86 2.28
CA ILE A 53 14.02 16.69 2.72
C ILE A 53 15.01 17.13 3.78
N VAL A 54 15.00 16.42 4.91
CA VAL A 54 15.90 16.66 6.04
C VAL A 54 16.88 15.50 6.12
N ASP A 55 18.17 15.80 6.26
CA ASP A 55 19.20 14.78 6.50
C ASP A 55 18.92 14.01 7.80
N LEU A 56 19.35 12.74 7.83
CA LEU A 56 19.09 11.82 8.95
C LEU A 56 19.51 12.39 10.31
N VAL A 57 20.59 13.18 10.37
CA VAL A 57 21.12 13.78 11.60
C VAL A 57 20.34 15.00 12.08
N ASN A 58 19.48 15.58 11.24
CA ASN A 58 18.74 16.81 11.49
C ASN A 58 17.26 16.58 11.82
N VAL A 59 16.84 15.31 11.95
CA VAL A 59 15.48 14.96 12.35
C VAL A 59 15.22 15.38 13.81
N LYS A 60 13.97 15.75 14.11
CA LYS A 60 13.59 16.31 15.42
C LYS A 60 12.80 15.30 16.24
N LEU A 61 13.14 15.20 17.52
CA LEU A 61 12.44 14.33 18.47
C LEU A 61 10.93 14.63 18.48
N GLY A 62 10.10 13.58 18.44
CA GLY A 62 8.64 13.69 18.43
C GLY A 62 8.02 14.04 17.08
N CYS A 63 8.82 14.51 16.10
CA CYS A 63 8.33 14.81 14.75
C CYS A 63 8.18 13.55 13.90
N TYR A 64 7.35 13.67 12.87
CA TYR A 64 7.02 12.62 11.92
C TYR A 64 7.67 12.94 10.57
N TYR A 65 8.24 11.92 9.93
CA TYR A 65 8.94 12.03 8.66
C TYR A 65 8.52 10.91 7.72
N GLU A 66 8.49 11.19 6.43
CA GLU A 66 8.43 10.17 5.40
C GLU A 66 9.85 9.73 5.03
N LEU A 67 10.09 8.42 4.97
CA LEU A 67 11.40 7.87 4.66
C LEU A 67 11.72 8.07 3.17
N VAL A 68 12.85 8.72 2.91
CA VAL A 68 13.44 8.86 1.58
C VAL A 68 14.78 8.14 1.55
N VAL A 69 14.98 7.24 0.57
CA VAL A 69 16.17 6.40 0.48
C VAL A 69 16.91 6.62 -0.82
N THR A 70 18.23 6.77 -0.72
CA THR A 70 19.16 6.60 -1.82
C THR A 70 19.97 5.33 -1.56
N SER A 71 20.02 4.42 -2.52
CA SER A 71 20.70 3.12 -2.37
C SER A 71 21.73 2.87 -3.48
N TYR A 72 22.69 1.99 -3.20
CA TYR A 72 23.67 1.54 -4.19
C TYR A 72 23.07 0.74 -5.36
N SER A 73 21.82 0.29 -5.23
CA SER A 73 21.09 -0.41 -6.29
C SER A 73 20.39 0.55 -7.27
N GLY A 74 20.72 1.85 -7.22
CA GLY A 74 20.22 2.84 -8.17
C GLY A 74 18.93 3.56 -7.78
N LEU A 75 18.45 3.41 -6.54
CA LEU A 75 17.36 4.25 -6.04
C LEU A 75 17.93 5.62 -5.68
N HIS A 76 17.37 6.69 -6.25
CA HIS A 76 17.78 8.05 -5.96
C HIS A 76 16.62 8.83 -5.35
N ARG A 77 16.80 9.32 -4.11
CA ARG A 77 15.77 10.07 -3.36
C ARG A 77 14.39 9.41 -3.44
N TYR A 78 14.36 8.08 -3.36
CA TYR A 78 13.15 7.29 -3.50
C TYR A 78 12.29 7.40 -2.25
N ARG A 79 11.08 7.94 -2.39
CA ARG A 79 10.07 8.02 -1.33
C ARG A 79 9.53 6.63 -1.04
N MET A 80 9.87 6.09 0.13
CA MET A 80 9.40 4.76 0.55
C MET A 80 7.92 4.76 0.94
N GLY A 81 7.34 5.93 1.20
CA GLY A 81 5.98 6.06 1.75
C GLY A 81 5.87 5.67 3.22
N ASP A 82 6.91 5.15 3.88
CA ASP A 82 6.89 4.85 5.30
C ASP A 82 6.94 6.14 6.13
N VAL A 83 5.98 6.31 7.04
CA VAL A 83 5.93 7.39 8.02
C VAL A 83 6.50 6.90 9.34
N LEU A 84 7.53 7.59 9.81
CA LEU A 84 8.30 7.28 11.01
C LEU A 84 8.21 8.43 12.00
N GLN A 85 8.07 8.13 13.28
CA GLN A 85 8.19 9.11 14.36
C GLN A 85 9.56 8.96 15.03
N VAL A 86 10.29 10.07 15.22
CA VAL A 86 11.53 10.04 15.99
C VAL A 86 11.20 9.88 17.47
N THR A 87 11.64 8.78 18.08
CA THR A 87 11.36 8.46 19.49
C THR A 87 12.56 8.66 20.41
N GLY A 88 13.76 8.78 19.85
CA GLY A 88 14.98 8.92 20.62
C GLY A 88 16.20 8.99 19.73
N PHE A 89 17.37 8.98 20.36
CA PHE A 89 18.66 8.90 19.69
C PHE A 89 19.56 7.96 20.48
N TYR A 90 20.24 7.05 19.78
CA TYR A 90 21.35 6.30 20.34
C TYR A 90 22.64 6.95 19.86
N ASN A 91 23.32 7.65 20.76
CA ASN A 91 24.35 8.63 20.41
C ASN A 91 23.78 9.66 19.41
N SER A 92 24.38 9.81 18.24
CA SER A 92 23.89 10.71 17.18
C SER A 92 22.94 10.03 16.18
N ALA A 93 22.68 8.72 16.31
CA ALA A 93 21.81 7.99 15.39
C ALA A 93 20.34 8.07 15.86
N PRO A 94 19.40 8.56 15.03
CA PRO A 94 17.99 8.62 15.41
C PRO A 94 17.37 7.24 15.54
N GLN A 95 16.45 7.11 16.48
CA GLN A 95 15.61 5.94 16.68
C GLN A 95 14.19 6.27 16.24
N PHE A 96 13.56 5.35 15.52
CA PHE A 96 12.26 5.56 14.92
C PHE A 96 11.23 4.55 15.43
N LYS A 97 10.02 5.04 15.66
CA LYS A 97 8.82 4.21 15.74
C LYS A 97 8.12 4.23 14.39
N PHE A 98 7.88 3.06 13.82
CA PHE A 98 7.05 2.93 12.63
C PHE A 98 5.60 3.32 12.94
N ILE A 99 5.04 4.22 12.14
CA ILE A 99 3.67 4.72 12.32
C ILE A 99 2.72 4.09 11.31
N ARG A 100 3.04 4.22 10.02
CA ARG A 100 2.24 3.68 8.92
C ARG A 100 3.03 3.74 7.62
N ARG A 101 2.61 2.96 6.63
CA ARG A 101 2.95 3.22 5.23
C ARG A 101 1.84 4.06 4.61
N GLN A 102 2.18 5.14 3.93
CA GLN A 102 1.22 5.95 3.19
C GLN A 102 0.59 5.10 2.09
N ASN A 103 -0.69 5.36 1.82
CA ASN A 103 -1.47 4.77 0.73
C ASN A 103 -1.71 3.26 0.80
N VAL A 104 -1.17 2.52 1.78
CA VAL A 104 -1.52 1.10 1.99
C VAL A 104 -2.88 1.00 2.68
N VAL A 105 -3.81 0.32 2.02
CA VAL A 105 -5.19 0.13 2.50
C VAL A 105 -5.45 -1.28 3.01
N LEU A 106 -4.84 -2.30 2.42
CA LEU A 106 -5.04 -3.70 2.81
C LEU A 106 -3.71 -4.46 2.92
N SER A 107 -3.66 -5.33 3.92
CA SER A 107 -2.59 -6.30 4.15
C SER A 107 -3.12 -7.36 5.12
N VAL A 108 -3.05 -8.63 4.74
CA VAL A 108 -3.41 -9.78 5.57
C VAL A 108 -2.18 -10.56 5.98
N TYR A 109 -1.21 -10.73 5.07
CA TYR A 109 0.04 -11.44 5.38
C TYR A 109 1.27 -10.53 5.22
N LEU A 110 1.89 -10.53 4.05
CA LEU A 110 3.12 -9.76 3.76
C LEU A 110 2.96 -8.82 2.56
N GLU A 111 1.90 -9.01 1.78
CA GLU A 111 1.46 -8.13 0.71
C GLU A 111 0.92 -6.82 1.29
N ALA A 112 1.07 -5.76 0.51
CA ALA A 112 0.56 -4.44 0.86
C ALA A 112 -0.12 -3.88 -0.37
N THR A 113 -1.45 -3.83 -0.36
CA THR A 113 -2.23 -3.29 -1.46
C THR A 113 -2.44 -1.81 -1.22
N MET A 114 -2.09 -1.00 -2.23
CA MET A 114 -2.29 0.45 -2.18
C MET A 114 -3.71 0.84 -2.55
N GLU A 115 -4.13 2.04 -2.16
CA GLU A 115 -5.46 2.57 -2.47
C GLU A 115 -5.72 2.61 -3.97
N GLU A 116 -4.73 3.05 -4.76
CA GLU A 116 -4.80 3.13 -6.22
C GLU A 116 -4.96 1.74 -6.85
N ASP A 117 -4.18 0.75 -6.41
CA ASP A 117 -4.29 -0.63 -6.90
C ASP A 117 -5.67 -1.21 -6.60
N LEU A 118 -6.20 -0.96 -5.40
CA LEU A 118 -7.54 -1.41 -5.02
C LEU A 118 -8.63 -0.70 -5.84
N LEU A 119 -8.51 0.61 -6.05
CA LEU A 119 -9.44 1.37 -6.90
C LEU A 119 -9.44 0.86 -8.34
N ASN A 120 -8.26 0.57 -8.89
CA ASN A 120 -8.12 0.00 -10.22
C ASN A 120 -8.76 -1.40 -10.29
N ALA A 121 -8.53 -2.25 -9.30
CA ALA A 121 -9.11 -3.59 -9.24
C ALA A 121 -10.64 -3.56 -9.15
N VAL A 122 -11.20 -2.69 -8.30
CA VAL A 122 -12.66 -2.48 -8.19
C VAL A 122 -13.21 -1.90 -9.49
N THR A 123 -12.51 -0.94 -10.11
CA THR A 123 -12.92 -0.36 -11.39
C THR A 123 -13.01 -1.43 -12.49
N ASN A 124 -12.04 -2.35 -12.56
CA ASN A 124 -12.09 -3.47 -13.49
C ASN A 124 -13.30 -4.39 -13.22
N ALA A 125 -13.52 -4.77 -11.96
CA ALA A 125 -14.64 -5.63 -11.59
C ALA A 125 -16.01 -5.00 -11.87
N THR A 126 -16.17 -3.70 -11.60
CA THR A 126 -17.44 -2.98 -11.86
C THR A 126 -17.80 -2.88 -13.35
N GLN A 127 -16.87 -3.16 -14.27
CA GLN A 127 -17.21 -3.27 -15.70
C GLN A 127 -18.21 -4.41 -15.95
N LEU A 128 -18.16 -5.48 -15.15
CA LEU A 128 -19.09 -6.61 -15.25
C LEU A 128 -20.51 -6.26 -14.79
N LEU A 129 -20.66 -5.27 -13.89
CA LEU A 129 -21.96 -4.83 -13.42
C LEU A 129 -22.73 -4.02 -14.47
N LYS A 130 -22.01 -3.37 -15.40
CA LYS A 130 -22.59 -2.48 -16.41
C LYS A 130 -23.55 -3.20 -17.35
N SER A 131 -23.31 -4.48 -17.64
CA SER A 131 -24.21 -5.28 -18.50
C SER A 131 -25.50 -5.69 -17.80
N SER A 132 -25.56 -5.59 -16.47
CA SER A 132 -26.70 -5.98 -15.64
C SER A 132 -27.49 -4.78 -15.11
N ASP A 133 -27.27 -3.58 -15.66
CA ASP A 133 -27.92 -2.32 -15.22
C ASP A 133 -27.75 -2.03 -13.72
N ILE A 134 -26.65 -2.51 -13.13
CA ILE A 134 -26.27 -2.28 -11.74
C ILE A 134 -25.05 -1.37 -11.71
N MET A 135 -25.04 -0.41 -10.78
CA MET A 135 -23.90 0.44 -10.49
C MET A 135 -23.41 0.25 -9.05
N LEU A 136 -22.09 0.32 -8.86
CA LEU A 136 -21.49 0.49 -7.55
C LEU A 136 -21.63 1.95 -7.12
N ARG A 137 -22.32 2.20 -6.00
CA ARG A 137 -22.50 3.54 -5.43
C ARG A 137 -21.29 3.98 -4.63
N ASP A 138 -20.86 3.13 -3.72
CA ASP A 138 -19.64 3.33 -2.94
C ASP A 138 -19.11 1.98 -2.45
N PHE A 139 -17.86 1.98 -2.01
CA PHE A 139 -17.24 0.81 -1.40
C PHE A 139 -16.18 1.18 -0.36
N THR A 140 -15.95 0.25 0.57
CA THR A 140 -14.82 0.27 1.50
C THR A 140 -14.30 -1.14 1.69
N CYS A 141 -13.17 -1.30 2.36
CA CYS A 141 -12.55 -2.60 2.60
C CYS A 141 -12.09 -2.78 4.05
N TYR A 142 -11.80 -4.02 4.39
CA TYR A 142 -11.25 -4.42 5.67
C TYR A 142 -10.43 -5.72 5.53
N PRO A 143 -9.24 -5.82 6.17
CA PRO A 143 -8.51 -7.08 6.23
C PRO A 143 -9.13 -7.99 7.30
N HIS A 144 -9.76 -9.08 6.90
CA HIS A 144 -10.34 -10.05 7.83
C HIS A 144 -9.27 -11.06 8.27
N ILE A 145 -8.79 -10.89 9.51
CA ILE A 145 -7.70 -11.70 10.09
C ILE A 145 -8.16 -12.59 11.26
N SER A 146 -9.48 -12.71 11.46
CA SER A 146 -10.04 -13.56 12.51
C SER A 146 -10.06 -15.04 12.13
N THR A 147 -9.87 -15.36 10.85
CA THR A 147 -9.74 -16.72 10.31
C THR A 147 -8.31 -16.97 9.83
N VAL A 148 -7.95 -18.25 9.68
CA VAL A 148 -6.67 -18.67 9.10
C VAL A 148 -6.95 -19.59 7.90
N PRO A 149 -6.56 -19.20 6.67
CA PRO A 149 -5.94 -17.92 6.33
C PRO A 149 -6.92 -16.74 6.49
N GLY A 150 -6.38 -15.54 6.72
CA GLY A 150 -7.17 -14.31 6.63
C GLY A 150 -7.43 -13.95 5.17
N HIS A 151 -8.33 -13.00 4.90
CA HIS A 151 -8.69 -12.61 3.53
C HIS A 151 -9.14 -11.14 3.43
N TYR A 152 -9.22 -10.64 2.20
CA TYR A 152 -9.70 -9.29 1.93
C TYR A 152 -11.23 -9.28 1.89
N VAL A 153 -11.85 -8.32 2.58
CA VAL A 153 -13.30 -8.08 2.54
C VAL A 153 -13.56 -6.72 1.91
N LEU A 154 -14.42 -6.68 0.89
CA LEU A 154 -14.93 -5.45 0.29
C LEU A 154 -16.42 -5.30 0.59
N TYR A 155 -16.84 -4.16 1.12
CA TYR A 155 -18.25 -3.82 1.28
C TYR A 155 -18.71 -2.99 0.10
N TRP A 156 -19.71 -3.46 -0.64
CA TRP A 156 -20.23 -2.82 -1.84
C TRP A 156 -21.68 -2.38 -1.61
N GLU A 157 -21.94 -1.07 -1.72
CA GLU A 157 -23.31 -0.57 -1.83
C GLU A 157 -23.66 -0.47 -3.31
N LEU A 158 -24.63 -1.26 -3.74
CA LEU A 158 -25.06 -1.34 -5.13
C LEU A 158 -26.35 -0.53 -5.34
N LYS A 159 -26.60 -0.13 -6.58
CA LYS A 159 -27.86 0.48 -6.99
C LYS A 159 -28.26 -0.03 -8.39
N GLY A 160 -29.52 -0.46 -8.54
CA GLY A 160 -30.12 -0.73 -9.84
C GLY A 160 -30.44 0.58 -10.58
N ASN A 161 -30.26 0.59 -11.91
CA ASN A 161 -30.59 1.75 -12.73
C ASN A 161 -32.11 2.02 -12.78
N ASN A 162 -32.92 0.96 -12.70
CA ASN A 162 -34.37 1.04 -12.55
C ASN A 162 -34.70 0.85 -11.06
N ASN A 163 -35.78 1.45 -10.56
CA ASN A 163 -36.21 1.41 -9.15
C ASN A 163 -36.63 0.00 -8.66
N ASP A 164 -36.17 -1.06 -9.32
CA ASP A 164 -36.42 -2.45 -9.01
C ASP A 164 -35.52 -2.89 -7.85
N ASP A 165 -36.02 -3.82 -7.04
CA ASP A 165 -35.25 -4.39 -5.94
C ASP A 165 -34.01 -5.11 -6.48
N ILE A 166 -32.83 -4.61 -6.07
CA ILE A 166 -31.50 -5.09 -6.47
C ILE A 166 -31.36 -6.62 -6.31
N ASN A 167 -32.07 -7.19 -5.33
CA ASN A 167 -32.03 -8.63 -5.03
C ASN A 167 -32.57 -9.51 -6.16
N GLU A 168 -33.42 -9.00 -7.06
CA GLU A 168 -33.90 -9.76 -8.23
C GLU A 168 -32.99 -9.60 -9.46
N LEU A 169 -32.15 -8.55 -9.48
CA LEU A 169 -31.29 -8.20 -10.62
C LEU A 169 -29.88 -8.78 -10.54
N ILE A 170 -29.42 -9.11 -9.33
CA ILE A 170 -28.07 -9.65 -9.14
C ILE A 170 -28.06 -11.15 -9.49
N ASP A 171 -27.46 -11.49 -10.62
CA ASP A 171 -26.98 -12.85 -10.84
C ASP A 171 -25.78 -13.09 -9.90
N THR A 172 -25.94 -14.02 -8.94
CA THR A 172 -24.89 -14.49 -8.02
C THR A 172 -23.57 -14.75 -8.75
N ASN A 173 -23.63 -15.27 -9.99
CA ASN A 173 -22.43 -15.56 -10.78
C ASN A 173 -21.64 -14.29 -11.12
N VAL A 174 -22.30 -13.15 -11.34
CA VAL A 174 -21.63 -11.88 -11.68
C VAL A 174 -20.81 -11.35 -10.50
N LEU A 175 -21.32 -11.45 -9.27
CA LEU A 175 -20.58 -10.99 -8.09
C LEU A 175 -19.42 -11.94 -7.69
N MET A 176 -19.58 -13.25 -7.90
CA MET A 176 -18.45 -14.18 -7.77
C MET A 176 -17.37 -13.88 -8.81
N GLU A 177 -17.76 -13.59 -10.05
CA GLU A 177 -16.82 -13.17 -11.10
C GLU A 177 -16.16 -11.82 -10.76
N CYS A 178 -16.90 -10.87 -10.18
CA CYS A 178 -16.32 -9.63 -9.67
C CYS A 178 -15.24 -9.91 -8.63
N CYS A 179 -15.46 -10.83 -7.68
CA CYS A 179 -14.44 -11.21 -6.71
C CYS A 179 -13.16 -11.69 -7.42
N SER A 180 -13.31 -12.57 -8.41
CA SER A 180 -12.20 -13.11 -9.19
C SER A 180 -11.46 -12.05 -10.03
N VAL A 181 -12.18 -11.10 -10.64
CA VAL A 181 -11.57 -9.98 -11.38
C VAL A 181 -10.82 -9.02 -10.45
N VAL A 182 -11.31 -8.79 -9.23
CA VAL A 182 -10.55 -8.05 -8.23
C VAL A 182 -9.25 -8.79 -7.92
N GLU A 183 -9.31 -10.08 -7.57
CA GLU A 183 -8.09 -10.86 -7.26
C GLU A 183 -7.07 -10.86 -8.40
N GLU A 184 -7.53 -10.97 -9.65
CA GLU A 184 -6.66 -10.97 -10.83
C GLU A 184 -5.99 -9.61 -11.09
N SER A 185 -6.65 -8.53 -10.68
CA SER A 185 -6.15 -7.15 -10.84
C SER A 185 -5.18 -6.73 -9.72
N LEU A 186 -5.07 -7.51 -8.65
CA LEU A 186 -4.16 -7.23 -7.53
C LEU A 186 -2.72 -7.63 -7.86
N ASP A 187 -1.79 -7.12 -7.04
CA ASP A 187 -0.36 -7.29 -7.26
C ASP A 187 0.09 -8.78 -7.26
N ALA A 188 1.28 -9.01 -7.80
CA ALA A 188 1.82 -10.36 -7.93
C ALA A 188 2.06 -11.06 -6.58
N LEU A 189 2.27 -10.33 -5.49
CA LEU A 189 2.44 -10.92 -4.15
C LEU A 189 1.11 -11.40 -3.59
N TYR A 190 0.04 -10.60 -3.69
CA TYR A 190 -1.32 -11.03 -3.35
C TYR A 190 -1.68 -12.30 -4.12
N ARG A 191 -1.53 -12.28 -5.45
CA ARG A 191 -1.86 -13.44 -6.31
C ARG A 191 -1.02 -14.68 -5.97
N LYS A 192 0.26 -14.50 -5.64
CA LYS A 192 1.11 -15.61 -5.17
C LYS A 192 0.63 -16.17 -3.82
N PHE A 193 0.34 -15.32 -2.83
CA PHE A 193 -0.11 -15.76 -1.51
C PHE A 193 -1.48 -16.44 -1.56
N ARG A 194 -2.35 -15.99 -2.46
CA ARG A 194 -3.66 -16.57 -2.74
C ARG A 194 -3.58 -17.92 -3.48
N SER A 195 -2.76 -18.03 -4.52
CA SER A 195 -2.77 -19.19 -5.44
C SER A 195 -1.71 -20.26 -5.17
N LYS A 196 -0.53 -19.89 -4.64
CA LYS A 196 0.58 -20.83 -4.41
C LYS A 196 0.81 -21.13 -2.94
N ASP A 197 0.86 -20.10 -2.11
CA ASP A 197 1.27 -20.27 -0.71
C ASP A 197 0.07 -20.63 0.18
N GLY A 198 -1.15 -20.24 -0.21
CA GLY A 198 -2.37 -20.46 0.57
C GLY A 198 -2.45 -19.61 1.85
N SER A 199 -1.57 -18.61 1.98
CA SER A 199 -1.49 -17.72 3.15
C SER A 199 -2.58 -16.65 3.16
N THR A 200 -3.25 -16.43 2.02
CA THR A 200 -4.38 -15.50 1.87
C THR A 200 -5.59 -16.27 1.35
N GLY A 201 -6.71 -16.16 2.06
CA GLY A 201 -8.00 -16.76 1.68
C GLY A 201 -8.67 -16.03 0.52
N ALA A 202 -9.77 -16.60 0.03
CA ALA A 202 -10.54 -16.02 -1.07
C ALA A 202 -11.09 -14.64 -0.72
N LEU A 203 -10.89 -13.67 -1.62
CA LEU A 203 -11.51 -12.35 -1.50
C LEU A 203 -13.02 -12.47 -1.38
N GLU A 204 -13.58 -11.68 -0.46
CA GLU A 204 -15.01 -11.64 -0.17
C GLU A 204 -15.60 -10.27 -0.56
N ILE A 205 -16.66 -10.26 -1.34
CA ILE A 205 -17.52 -9.09 -1.54
C ILE A 205 -18.77 -9.26 -0.67
N ARG A 206 -19.01 -8.31 0.23
CA ARG A 206 -20.22 -8.18 1.04
C ARG A 206 -21.09 -7.07 0.47
N VAL A 207 -22.26 -7.43 -0.05
CA VAL A 207 -23.24 -6.44 -0.50
C VAL A 207 -23.95 -5.90 0.72
N VAL A 208 -24.05 -4.57 0.81
CA VAL A 208 -24.76 -3.88 1.90
C VAL A 208 -26.04 -3.22 1.41
N GLN A 209 -26.97 -2.98 2.33
CA GLN A 209 -28.22 -2.26 2.06
C GLN A 209 -27.95 -0.86 1.51
N GLN A 210 -28.87 -0.34 0.69
CA GLN A 210 -28.82 1.04 0.23
C GLN A 210 -28.92 2.02 1.42
N GLY A 211 -28.14 3.11 1.39
CA GLY A 211 -28.02 4.08 2.49
C GLY A 211 -27.10 3.62 3.62
N THR A 212 -26.36 2.52 3.44
CA THR A 212 -25.35 2.07 4.42
C THR A 212 -24.21 3.07 4.53
N PHE A 213 -23.71 3.58 3.40
CA PHE A 213 -22.62 4.56 3.41
C PHE A 213 -23.06 5.94 3.91
N ASP A 214 -24.35 6.28 3.78
CA ASP A 214 -24.91 7.49 4.40
C ASP A 214 -24.88 7.38 5.94
N SER A 215 -25.30 6.24 6.50
CA SER A 215 -25.21 6.02 7.95
C SER A 215 -23.76 5.89 8.45
N LEU A 216 -22.85 5.36 7.62
CA LEU A 216 -21.42 5.37 7.92
C LEU A 216 -20.87 6.80 7.98
N MET A 217 -21.30 7.67 7.05
CA MET A 217 -20.97 9.09 7.06
C MET A 217 -21.50 9.78 8.32
N GLU A 218 -22.76 9.57 8.68
CA GLU A 218 -23.36 10.09 9.92
C GLU A 218 -22.57 9.66 11.16
N TYR A 219 -22.15 8.39 11.23
CA TYR A 219 -21.30 7.89 12.29
C TYR A 219 -19.99 8.68 12.39
N PHE A 220 -19.27 8.88 11.29
CA PHE A 220 -18.01 9.63 11.32
C PHE A 220 -18.20 11.12 11.62
N ILE A 221 -19.28 11.74 11.15
CA ILE A 221 -19.64 13.12 11.51
C ILE A 221 -19.87 13.21 13.03
N ALA A 222 -20.58 12.26 13.63
CA ALA A 222 -20.79 12.22 15.08
C ALA A 222 -19.48 12.04 15.88
N GLN A 223 -18.47 11.41 15.27
CA GLN A 223 -17.11 11.31 15.82
C GLN A 223 -16.23 12.56 15.56
N GLY A 224 -16.79 13.61 14.97
CA GLY A 224 -16.12 14.90 14.75
C GLY A 224 -15.59 15.13 13.33
N ALA A 225 -15.94 14.29 12.36
CA ALA A 225 -15.60 14.56 10.96
C ALA A 225 -16.37 15.79 10.43
N SER A 226 -15.70 16.60 9.60
CA SER A 226 -16.33 17.74 8.93
C SER A 226 -17.27 17.28 7.82
N ILE A 227 -18.52 17.72 7.87
CA ILE A 227 -19.57 17.37 6.90
C ILE A 227 -19.14 17.72 5.47
N GLY A 228 -18.60 18.92 5.25
CA GLY A 228 -18.24 19.42 3.91
C GLY A 228 -16.98 18.81 3.29
N GLN A 229 -16.23 18.03 4.07
CA GLN A 229 -14.97 17.41 3.63
C GLN A 229 -15.00 15.88 3.74
N TYR A 230 -16.11 15.31 4.18
CA TYR A 230 -16.21 13.88 4.36
C TYR A 230 -16.01 13.16 3.03
N LYS A 231 -15.14 12.15 3.08
CA LYS A 231 -15.00 11.13 2.05
C LYS A 231 -15.04 9.78 2.76
N THR A 232 -15.74 8.84 2.16
CA THR A 232 -15.77 7.46 2.64
C THR A 232 -14.33 6.93 2.79
N PRO A 233 -13.92 6.50 4.00
CA PRO A 233 -12.62 5.88 4.18
C PRO A 233 -12.54 4.60 3.34
N ARG A 234 -11.48 4.44 2.54
CA ARG A 234 -11.34 3.26 1.69
C ARG A 234 -11.05 1.98 2.46
N CYS A 235 -10.50 2.09 3.67
CA CYS A 235 -10.34 0.96 4.60
C CYS A 235 -10.84 1.32 5.99
N ILE A 236 -11.71 0.49 6.55
CA ILE A 236 -12.28 0.69 7.89
C ILE A 236 -11.37 0.07 8.94
N LYS A 237 -11.06 0.86 9.99
CA LYS A 237 -10.24 0.41 11.14
C LYS A 237 -11.01 0.42 12.47
N SER A 238 -12.11 1.19 12.55
CA SER A 238 -12.93 1.26 13.77
C SER A 238 -13.81 0.02 13.87
N SER A 239 -13.76 -0.67 15.01
CA SER A 239 -14.64 -1.81 15.30
C SER A 239 -16.13 -1.43 15.23
N ALA A 240 -16.52 -0.27 15.75
CA ALA A 240 -17.89 0.19 15.71
C ALA A 240 -18.38 0.51 14.28
N ALA A 241 -17.49 1.03 13.43
CA ALA A 241 -17.82 1.27 12.02
C ALA A 241 -17.94 -0.05 11.24
N LEU A 242 -17.12 -1.05 11.55
CA LEU A 242 -17.24 -2.40 10.99
C LEU A 242 -18.55 -3.06 11.42
N GLU A 243 -18.93 -2.93 12.69
CA GLU A 243 -20.19 -3.48 13.20
C GLU A 243 -21.41 -2.86 12.50
N LEU A 244 -21.38 -1.54 12.25
CA LEU A 244 -22.41 -0.86 11.46
C LEU A 244 -22.53 -1.45 10.05
N LEU A 245 -21.40 -1.69 9.37
CA LEU A 245 -21.39 -2.31 8.05
C LEU A 245 -21.91 -3.75 8.08
N GLU A 246 -21.40 -4.56 9.02
CA GLU A 246 -21.78 -5.97 9.17
C GLU A 246 -23.27 -6.16 9.41
N ASN A 247 -23.89 -5.30 10.23
CA ASN A 247 -25.33 -5.32 10.50
C ASN A 247 -26.20 -4.99 9.27
N ARG A 248 -25.61 -4.44 8.21
CA ARG A 248 -26.29 -4.08 6.97
C ARG A 248 -25.90 -4.94 5.77
N VAL A 249 -25.13 -6.01 5.98
CA VAL A 249 -24.80 -6.96 4.91
C VAL A 249 -26.05 -7.75 4.52
N THR A 250 -26.39 -7.74 3.24
CA THR A 250 -27.51 -8.51 2.67
C THR A 250 -27.06 -9.80 2.01
N ALA A 251 -25.84 -9.85 1.46
CA ALA A 251 -25.29 -11.02 0.79
C ALA A 251 -23.76 -11.04 0.82
N ARG A 252 -23.18 -12.24 0.70
CA ARG A 252 -21.73 -12.47 0.74
C ARG A 252 -21.32 -13.37 -0.42
N PHE A 253 -20.27 -12.98 -1.12
CA PHE A 253 -19.75 -13.69 -2.28
C PHE A 253 -18.25 -13.84 -2.13
N PHE A 254 -17.72 -14.98 -2.54
CA PHE A 254 -16.29 -15.27 -2.48
C PHE A 254 -15.79 -15.54 -3.89
N SER A 255 -14.51 -15.23 -4.14
CA SER A 255 -13.85 -15.71 -5.35
C SER A 255 -13.75 -17.23 -5.33
N ASP A 256 -14.25 -17.87 -6.39
CA ASP A 256 -14.23 -19.31 -6.61
C ASP A 256 -13.00 -19.77 -7.43
N LYS A 257 -12.31 -18.84 -8.07
CA LYS A 257 -11.13 -19.07 -8.90
C LYS A 257 -9.85 -18.68 -8.15
N LEU A 258 -8.73 -19.23 -8.61
CA LEU A 258 -7.41 -18.78 -8.18
C LEU A 258 -6.87 -17.79 -9.22
N PRO A 259 -6.35 -16.62 -8.81
CA PRO A 259 -5.77 -15.68 -9.76
C PRO A 259 -4.50 -16.24 -10.40
N HIS A 260 -4.21 -15.83 -11.62
CA HIS A 260 -3.04 -16.27 -12.36
C HIS A 260 -1.75 -15.79 -11.69
N VAL A 261 -0.74 -16.67 -11.64
CA VAL A 261 0.58 -16.34 -11.12
C VAL A 261 1.60 -16.54 -12.23
N ASP A 262 2.17 -15.45 -12.73
CA ASP A 262 3.24 -15.52 -13.71
C ASP A 262 4.46 -16.27 -13.14
N THR A 263 4.87 -17.33 -13.82
CA THR A 263 5.98 -18.20 -13.40
C THR A 263 7.34 -17.49 -13.40
N LEU A 264 7.43 -16.28 -13.97
CA LEU A 264 8.69 -15.53 -14.14
C LEU A 264 9.15 -14.74 -12.91
N VAL A 265 8.37 -14.68 -11.83
CA VAL A 265 8.79 -13.96 -10.60
C VAL A 265 9.85 -14.74 -9.80
N CYS A 266 10.16 -15.98 -10.17
CA CYS A 266 11.21 -16.79 -9.53
C CYS A 266 12.30 -17.22 -10.53
N VAL A 267 13.30 -16.36 -10.75
CA VAL A 267 14.63 -16.84 -11.16
C VAL A 267 15.48 -16.94 -9.89
N ASN A 268 15.83 -18.16 -9.49
CA ASN A 268 16.80 -18.50 -8.44
C ASN A 268 16.45 -18.14 -6.99
N GLY A 269 15.17 -18.18 -6.60
CA GLY A 269 14.79 -18.06 -5.18
C GLY A 269 15.16 -16.72 -4.52
N ARG A 270 15.46 -15.69 -5.31
CA ARG A 270 15.62 -14.32 -4.82
C ARG A 270 14.38 -13.49 -5.19
N PRO A 271 13.88 -12.65 -4.26
CA PRO A 271 12.80 -11.72 -4.58
C PRO A 271 13.27 -10.78 -5.69
N THR A 272 12.62 -10.81 -6.86
CA THR A 272 13.01 -10.01 -8.03
C THR A 272 12.39 -8.61 -8.03
N SER A 273 11.38 -8.35 -7.19
CA SER A 273 10.90 -7.00 -6.98
C SER A 273 11.80 -6.31 -5.96
N ILE A 274 12.43 -5.21 -6.37
CA ILE A 274 13.13 -4.27 -5.47
C ILE A 274 12.27 -3.96 -4.23
N PHE A 275 10.94 -3.87 -4.38
CA PHE A 275 10.00 -3.67 -3.26
C PHE A 275 9.97 -4.81 -2.25
N SER A 276 10.09 -6.05 -2.70
CA SER A 276 10.11 -7.22 -1.80
C SER A 276 11.42 -7.33 -1.01
N GLN A 277 12.56 -6.95 -1.61
CA GLN A 277 13.82 -6.84 -0.87
C GLN A 277 13.81 -5.65 0.10
N ILE A 278 13.22 -4.53 -0.31
CA ILE A 278 13.07 -3.33 0.54
C ILE A 278 12.14 -3.57 1.72
N ASN A 279 10.99 -4.23 1.53
CA ASN A 279 10.08 -4.55 2.63
C ASN A 279 10.72 -5.53 3.62
N ALA A 280 11.52 -6.48 3.12
CA ALA A 280 12.32 -7.36 3.98
C ALA A 280 13.37 -6.57 4.78
N ILE A 281 14.05 -5.59 4.16
CA ILE A 281 15.05 -4.75 4.83
C ILE A 281 14.39 -3.78 5.83
N SER A 282 13.24 -3.19 5.51
CA SER A 282 12.48 -2.29 6.40
C SER A 282 12.00 -3.03 7.66
N ARG A 283 11.69 -4.33 7.56
CA ARG A 283 11.37 -5.19 8.72
C ARG A 283 12.58 -5.78 9.44
N MET A 284 13.76 -5.82 8.83
CA MET A 284 14.99 -6.33 9.48
C MET A 284 15.73 -5.26 10.29
N ILE A 285 15.38 -3.98 10.12
CA ILE A 285 16.02 -2.83 10.80
C ILE A 285 15.18 -2.35 12.02
N LEU A 286 14.05 -3.02 12.33
CA LEU A 286 13.28 -2.81 13.56
C LEU A 286 13.34 -4.03 14.48
#